data_AF-A0A1M5VTX3-F1
#
_entry.id   AF-A0A1M5VTX3-F1
#
_cell.length_a   1.000
_cell.length_b   1.000
_cell.length_c   1.000
_cell.angle_alpha   90.00
_cell.angle_beta   90.00
_cell.angle_gamma   90.00
#
_symmetry.space_group_name_H-M   'P 1'
#
loop_
_entity.id
_entity.type
_entity.pdbx_description
1 polymer ?
#
loop_
_entity_poly.entity_id
_entity_poly.type
_entity_poly.pdbx_seq_one_letter_code
_entity_poly.pdbx_strand_id
1 'polypeptide(L)'
;MKIIVLNGSPKGDISVTMQYIKYIQKKFPKHELKIINIAQQINKLEKDLNFFGEVIDEINLSDGVIWAFPLYYHLVASQYKRFIELIFERKVTNSFKGKYACALATSIHFQDHTAINYINAICDDLDMNFVDYLSLHMDDLEKESSRKLILAFYENYFNAINNKITTTKNYSKLSHNPIAYKSEANFNKIDTSNKKLTLITDSLENSNLSNMINTFSSFFIDDIEIINLQEIDIKGGCLGCIKCGYNYECVYTGKDEFIAFYNNKIRNSDIIIFCGNIKDRYLSSLWKRFFDRSFFNTHTPSITGKQIGFIISGPLTQIPNLKQIFESYIQWQRANLVDFVTDEYSSINEIDNQLYALASKAINLSLANFIKPSTFLGVGGTKIFRDDIYGKLRFPFLADYKAYKKLGIFDFSHNSLKYKIMSTIFLIMTKFPKIKNEIYSNQIKPGMIQNLKKIAEDPNI
;
A
#
# COMPACT_ATOMS: atom_id res chain seq x y z
N MET A 1 20.42 -6.16 27.96
CA MET A 1 19.70 -6.83 26.85
C MET A 1 20.28 -6.35 25.54
N LYS A 2 20.42 -7.26 24.59
CA LYS A 2 20.83 -7.01 23.21
C LYS A 2 19.59 -7.00 22.32
N ILE A 3 19.35 -5.88 21.65
CA ILE A 3 18.19 -5.64 20.79
C ILE A 3 18.69 -5.38 19.37
N ILE A 4 18.20 -6.13 18.41
CA ILE A 4 18.50 -5.90 17.00
C ILE A 4 17.44 -4.97 16.40
N VAL A 5 17.90 -3.87 15.81
CA VAL A 5 17.04 -2.97 15.03
C VAL A 5 17.23 -3.29 13.57
N LEU A 6 16.20 -3.87 12.96
CA LEU A 6 16.16 -4.13 11.53
C LEU A 6 15.71 -2.86 10.82
N ASN A 7 16.66 -2.13 10.21
CA ASN A 7 16.38 -0.87 9.53
C ASN A 7 15.85 -1.13 8.11
N GLY A 8 14.55 -0.95 7.94
CA GLY A 8 13.83 -1.04 6.68
C GLY A 8 13.87 0.21 5.81
N SER A 9 14.65 1.25 6.17
CA SER A 9 14.80 2.43 5.33
C SER A 9 15.87 2.27 4.25
N PRO A 10 15.55 2.51 2.96
CA PRO A 10 16.56 2.58 1.90
C PRO A 10 17.60 3.69 2.12
N LYS A 11 17.29 4.68 2.96
CA LYS A 11 18.20 5.78 3.30
C LYS A 11 19.23 5.39 4.38
N GLY A 12 19.14 4.20 5.00
CA GLY A 12 20.02 3.80 6.09
C GLY A 12 19.92 4.72 7.32
N ASP A 13 21.06 5.05 7.92
CA ASP A 13 21.17 5.73 9.21
C ASP A 13 20.69 7.19 9.24
N ILE A 14 20.60 7.83 8.07
CA ILE A 14 20.12 9.21 7.93
C ILE A 14 18.58 9.30 7.89
N SER A 15 17.89 8.16 7.79
CA SER A 15 16.43 8.15 7.74
C SER A 15 15.79 8.76 8.99
N VAL A 16 14.56 9.30 8.82
CA VAL A 16 13.74 9.82 9.92
C VAL A 16 13.54 8.74 10.98
N THR A 17 13.13 7.54 10.57
CA THR A 17 12.93 6.39 11.47
C THR A 17 14.15 6.11 12.35
N MET A 18 15.37 6.17 11.78
CA MET A 18 16.59 5.94 12.56
C MET A 18 16.90 7.08 13.54
N GLN A 19 16.38 8.30 13.35
CA GLN A 19 16.52 9.35 14.36
C GLN A 19 15.70 9.03 15.62
N TYR A 20 14.53 8.39 15.47
CA TYR A 20 13.75 7.90 16.61
C TYR A 20 14.51 6.79 17.35
N ILE A 21 15.08 5.82 16.61
CA ILE A 21 15.91 4.76 17.21
C ILE A 21 17.12 5.33 17.96
N LYS A 22 17.83 6.29 17.36
CA LYS A 22 18.95 6.99 18.01
C LYS A 22 18.53 7.74 19.27
N TYR A 23 17.32 8.32 19.27
CA TYR A 23 16.75 8.93 20.47
C TYR A 23 16.51 7.89 21.58
N ILE A 24 15.96 6.72 21.24
CA ILE A 24 15.71 5.62 22.18
C ILE A 24 17.03 5.06 22.73
N GLN A 25 18.04 4.82 21.88
CA GLN A 25 19.39 4.43 22.28
C GLN A 25 19.96 5.36 23.36
N LYS A 26 19.85 6.68 23.17
CA LYS A 26 20.34 7.68 24.13
C LYS A 26 19.56 7.68 25.45
N LYS A 27 18.28 7.32 25.41
CA LYS A 27 17.39 7.34 26.59
C LYS A 27 17.39 6.04 27.37
N PHE A 28 17.82 4.94 26.76
CA PHE A 28 17.96 3.63 27.41
C PHE A 28 19.39 3.07 27.24
N PRO A 29 20.43 3.75 27.78
CA PRO A 29 21.83 3.36 27.57
C PRO A 29 22.20 2.00 28.20
N LYS A 30 21.36 1.47 29.09
CA LYS A 30 21.50 0.13 29.68
C LYS A 30 21.20 -1.02 28.71
N HIS A 31 20.65 -0.72 27.54
CA HIS A 31 20.33 -1.69 26.50
C HIS A 31 21.22 -1.45 25.28
N GLU A 32 21.76 -2.51 24.71
CA GLU A 32 22.46 -2.45 23.44
C GLU A 32 21.42 -2.54 22.32
N LEU A 33 21.23 -1.46 21.57
CA LEU A 33 20.42 -1.48 20.35
C LEU A 33 21.36 -1.46 19.15
N LYS A 34 21.52 -2.58 18.46
CA LYS A 34 22.38 -2.70 17.28
C LYS A 34 21.56 -2.52 16.01
N ILE A 35 21.86 -1.47 15.25
CA ILE A 35 21.17 -1.15 13.98
C ILE A 35 21.82 -1.94 12.85
N ILE A 36 21.02 -2.68 12.09
CA ILE A 36 21.44 -3.37 10.86
C ILE A 36 20.67 -2.76 9.69
N ASN A 37 21.41 -2.24 8.70
CA ASN A 37 20.88 -1.51 7.55
C ASN A 37 20.31 -2.43 6.45
N ILE A 38 19.27 -3.19 6.81
CA ILE A 38 18.67 -4.24 5.96
C ILE A 38 18.28 -3.71 4.57
N ALA A 39 17.43 -2.68 4.51
CA ALA A 39 16.92 -2.21 3.21
C ALA A 39 18.00 -1.55 2.35
N GLN A 40 18.95 -0.83 2.96
CA GLN A 40 20.05 -0.20 2.23
C GLN A 40 21.05 -1.25 1.70
N GLN A 41 21.26 -2.35 2.43
CA GLN A 41 22.24 -3.40 2.11
C GLN A 41 21.61 -4.64 1.46
N ILE A 42 20.37 -4.55 0.97
CA ILE A 42 19.63 -5.71 0.45
C ILE A 42 20.39 -6.49 -0.63
N ASN A 43 21.06 -5.78 -1.55
CA ASN A 43 21.83 -6.42 -2.62
C ASN A 43 23.00 -7.25 -2.07
N LYS A 44 23.60 -6.81 -0.95
CA LYS A 44 24.65 -7.57 -0.26
C LYS A 44 24.04 -8.79 0.44
N LEU A 45 22.95 -8.62 1.17
CA LEU A 45 22.24 -9.72 1.86
C LEU A 45 21.78 -10.82 0.88
N GLU A 46 21.41 -10.43 -0.33
CA GLU A 46 21.01 -11.37 -1.37
C GLU A 46 22.20 -12.14 -1.96
N LYS A 47 23.32 -11.48 -2.24
CA LYS A 47 24.46 -12.10 -2.95
C LYS A 47 25.51 -12.75 -2.06
N ASP A 48 25.69 -12.24 -0.84
CA ASP A 48 26.71 -12.67 0.10
C ASP A 48 26.06 -13.49 1.22
N LEU A 49 26.16 -14.82 1.10
CA LEU A 49 25.59 -15.76 2.06
C LEU A 49 26.25 -15.65 3.44
N ASN A 50 27.54 -15.31 3.52
CA ASN A 50 28.23 -15.15 4.79
C ASN A 50 27.71 -13.92 5.52
N PHE A 51 27.62 -12.79 4.82
CA PHE A 51 27.06 -11.57 5.40
C PHE A 51 25.59 -11.75 5.83
N PHE A 52 24.80 -12.48 5.06
CA PHE A 52 23.44 -12.85 5.49
C PHE A 52 23.46 -13.71 6.75
N GLY A 53 24.32 -14.73 6.81
CA GLY A 53 24.51 -15.59 7.98
C GLY A 53 24.86 -14.79 9.24
N GLU A 54 25.81 -13.86 9.13
CA GLU A 54 26.18 -12.95 10.22
C GLU A 54 24.98 -12.16 10.75
N VAL A 55 24.13 -11.63 9.87
CA VAL A 55 22.92 -10.90 10.28
C VAL A 55 21.91 -11.82 10.98
N ILE A 56 21.73 -13.05 10.49
CA ILE A 56 20.85 -14.03 11.12
C ILE A 56 21.38 -14.47 12.50
N ASP A 57 22.69 -14.63 12.65
CA ASP A 57 23.32 -14.96 13.92
C ASP A 57 23.14 -13.83 14.95
N GLU A 58 23.26 -12.58 14.52
CA GLU A 58 22.99 -11.41 15.37
C GLU A 58 21.55 -11.40 15.89
N ILE A 59 20.57 -11.76 15.04
CA ILE A 59 19.16 -11.89 15.44
C ILE A 59 18.98 -13.06 16.41
N ASN A 60 19.60 -14.20 16.11
CA ASN A 60 19.51 -15.39 16.95
C ASN A 60 20.09 -15.15 18.36
N LEU A 61 21.16 -14.36 18.48
CA LEU A 61 21.81 -14.00 19.75
C LEU A 61 21.10 -12.84 20.50
N SER A 62 20.04 -12.26 19.94
CA SER A 62 19.34 -11.12 20.53
C SER A 62 18.25 -11.52 21.53
N ASP A 63 17.94 -10.62 22.45
CA ASP A 63 16.80 -10.74 23.38
C ASP A 63 15.48 -10.28 22.72
N GLY A 64 15.59 -9.36 21.75
CA GLY A 64 14.45 -8.79 21.04
C GLY A 64 14.82 -8.11 19.73
N VAL A 65 13.81 -7.92 18.88
CA VAL A 65 13.91 -7.35 17.54
C VAL A 65 12.97 -6.16 17.39
N ILE A 66 13.48 -5.04 16.87
CA ILE A 66 12.67 -3.89 16.47
C ILE A 66 12.61 -3.85 14.94
N TRP A 67 11.42 -4.02 14.39
CA TRP A 67 11.15 -3.83 12.96
C TRP A 67 10.92 -2.35 12.68
N ALA A 68 11.96 -1.63 12.25
CA ALA A 68 11.92 -0.17 12.12
C ALA A 68 11.94 0.26 10.66
N PHE A 69 10.88 0.91 10.16
CA PHE A 69 10.76 1.26 8.75
C PHE A 69 9.98 2.56 8.51
N PRO A 70 10.30 3.32 7.45
CA PRO A 70 9.39 4.31 6.89
C PRO A 70 8.32 3.64 6.02
N LEU A 71 7.16 4.27 5.88
CA LEU A 71 6.12 3.82 4.94
C LEU A 71 6.50 4.10 3.48
N TYR A 72 6.37 3.11 2.60
CA TYR A 72 6.56 3.20 1.15
C TYR A 72 5.40 2.48 0.43
N TYR A 73 4.51 3.21 -0.23
CA TYR A 73 3.33 2.67 -0.97
C TYR A 73 2.56 1.61 -0.18
N HIS A 74 1.89 2.04 0.91
CA HIS A 74 1.03 1.19 1.76
C HIS A 74 1.74 -0.04 2.39
N LEU A 75 3.07 -0.09 2.39
CA LEU A 75 3.84 -1.19 2.95
C LEU A 75 5.26 -0.74 3.32
N VAL A 76 6.12 -1.67 3.70
CA VAL A 76 7.56 -1.47 3.77
C VAL A 76 8.19 -1.32 2.38
N ALA A 77 9.39 -0.74 2.29
CA ALA A 77 10.11 -0.63 1.03
C ALA A 77 10.41 -2.01 0.41
N SER A 78 10.42 -2.11 -0.92
CA SER A 78 10.68 -3.34 -1.68
C SER A 78 11.95 -4.08 -1.25
N GLN A 79 13.00 -3.34 -0.89
CA GLN A 79 14.24 -3.89 -0.35
C GLN A 79 14.01 -4.63 0.98
N TYR A 80 13.18 -4.08 1.85
CA TYR A 80 12.88 -4.70 3.14
C TYR A 80 11.92 -5.90 2.97
N LYS A 81 10.96 -5.81 2.04
CA LYS A 81 10.15 -6.94 1.60
C LYS A 81 11.01 -8.09 1.08
N ARG A 82 12.05 -7.80 0.27
CA ARG A 82 12.97 -8.83 -0.22
C ARG A 82 13.71 -9.53 0.91
N PHE A 83 14.14 -8.80 1.95
CA PHE A 83 14.74 -9.45 3.13
C PHE A 83 13.77 -10.41 3.82
N ILE A 84 12.50 -10.03 3.96
CA ILE A 84 11.46 -10.90 4.52
C ILE A 84 11.32 -12.18 3.68
N GLU A 85 11.28 -12.06 2.35
CA GLU A 85 11.27 -13.24 1.46
C GLU A 85 12.51 -14.13 1.68
N LEU A 86 13.71 -13.54 1.78
CA LEU A 86 14.95 -14.28 2.02
C LEU A 86 14.91 -15.08 3.34
N ILE A 87 14.24 -14.58 4.39
CA ILE A 87 14.06 -15.33 5.65
C ILE A 87 13.34 -16.66 5.39
N PHE A 88 12.27 -16.63 4.62
CA PHE A 88 11.48 -17.82 4.29
C PHE A 88 12.16 -18.70 3.24
N GLU A 89 12.67 -18.11 2.15
CA GLU A 89 13.36 -18.83 1.06
C GLU A 89 14.57 -19.61 1.58
N ARG A 90 15.34 -19.02 2.50
CA ARG A 90 16.53 -19.64 3.10
C ARG A 90 16.23 -20.46 4.35
N LYS A 91 14.96 -20.60 4.73
CA LYS A 91 14.49 -21.42 5.85
C LYS A 91 15.14 -21.06 7.20
N VAL A 92 15.38 -19.77 7.43
CA VAL A 92 16.00 -19.25 8.68
C VAL A 92 14.98 -18.69 9.66
N THR A 93 13.70 -19.09 9.54
CA THR A 93 12.60 -18.63 10.40
C THR A 93 12.82 -18.93 11.88
N ASN A 94 13.50 -20.04 12.20
CA ASN A 94 13.78 -20.45 13.58
C ASN A 94 14.60 -19.42 14.37
N SER A 95 15.42 -18.59 13.72
CA SER A 95 16.20 -17.53 14.39
C SER A 95 15.33 -16.42 14.98
N PHE A 96 14.08 -16.31 14.52
CA PHE A 96 13.09 -15.32 14.98
C PHE A 96 12.12 -15.88 16.02
N LYS A 97 11.93 -17.20 16.04
CA LYS A 97 10.94 -17.87 16.89
C LYS A 97 11.14 -17.55 18.37
N GLY A 98 10.07 -17.12 19.04
CA GLY A 98 10.04 -16.75 20.46
C GLY A 98 10.79 -15.46 20.81
N LYS A 99 11.39 -14.76 19.83
CA LYS A 99 11.98 -13.44 20.07
C LYS A 99 10.88 -12.42 20.27
N TYR A 100 11.08 -11.51 21.23
CA TYR A 100 10.16 -10.39 21.42
C TYR A 100 10.31 -9.36 20.33
N ALA A 101 9.20 -8.97 19.71
CA ALA A 101 9.19 -8.03 18.60
C ALA A 101 8.36 -6.80 18.90
N CYS A 102 8.77 -5.64 18.39
CA CYS A 102 7.88 -4.50 18.21
C CYS A 102 8.15 -3.84 16.84
N ALA A 103 7.21 -3.05 16.37
CA ALA A 103 7.36 -2.29 15.12
C ALA A 103 7.43 -0.78 15.38
N LEU A 104 8.32 -0.11 14.64
CA LEU A 104 8.39 1.36 14.59
C LEU A 104 8.23 1.81 13.14
N ALA A 105 7.09 2.42 12.84
CA ALA A 105 6.79 3.02 11.56
C ALA A 105 6.91 4.55 11.64
N THR A 106 7.42 5.18 10.57
CA THR A 106 7.32 6.64 10.39
C THR A 106 6.67 6.98 9.05
N SER A 107 5.71 7.91 9.06
CA SER A 107 4.97 8.32 7.87
C SER A 107 4.36 9.72 8.04
N ILE A 108 3.47 10.12 7.11
CA ILE A 108 2.54 11.25 7.30
C ILE A 108 1.14 10.79 7.75
N HIS A 109 1.05 9.58 8.31
CA HIS A 109 -0.20 8.85 8.58
C HIS A 109 -1.04 8.49 7.35
N PHE A 110 -0.45 8.50 6.16
CA PHE A 110 -1.11 7.99 4.96
C PHE A 110 -1.17 6.45 4.99
N GLN A 111 -2.24 5.89 5.57
CA GLN A 111 -2.50 4.45 5.61
C GLN A 111 -1.33 3.57 6.09
N ASP A 112 -0.56 4.09 7.03
CA ASP A 112 0.56 3.39 7.65
C ASP A 112 0.15 2.12 8.40
N HIS A 113 -1.10 2.05 8.87
CA HIS A 113 -1.69 0.86 9.48
C HIS A 113 -1.54 -0.39 8.60
N THR A 114 -1.60 -0.26 7.27
CA THR A 114 -1.44 -1.40 6.36
C THR A 114 -0.05 -2.03 6.40
N ALA A 115 1.00 -1.23 6.53
CA ALA A 115 2.38 -1.72 6.66
C ALA A 115 2.64 -2.32 8.05
N ILE A 116 2.01 -1.77 9.08
CA ILE A 116 2.08 -2.27 10.45
C ILE A 116 1.39 -3.62 10.55
N ASN A 117 0.18 -3.74 10.00
CA ASN A 117 -0.56 -4.99 9.91
C ASN A 117 0.27 -6.07 9.21
N TYR A 118 0.91 -5.72 8.10
CA TYR A 118 1.82 -6.62 7.39
C TYR A 118 2.96 -7.11 8.29
N ILE A 119 3.69 -6.22 8.96
CA ILE A 119 4.82 -6.60 9.82
C ILE A 119 4.39 -7.41 11.04
N ASN A 120 3.27 -7.06 11.68
CA ASN A 120 2.71 -7.87 12.77
C ASN A 120 2.36 -9.28 12.29
N ALA A 121 1.71 -9.39 11.12
CA ALA A 121 1.37 -10.68 10.54
C ALA A 121 2.60 -11.52 10.13
N ILE A 122 3.68 -10.88 9.66
CA ILE A 122 4.98 -11.56 9.45
C ILE A 122 5.59 -12.02 10.78
N CYS A 123 5.49 -11.23 11.85
CA CYS A 123 5.95 -11.64 13.17
C CYS A 123 5.18 -12.86 13.69
N ASP A 124 3.86 -12.91 13.48
CA ASP A 124 3.02 -14.06 13.83
C ASP A 124 3.39 -15.33 13.02
N ASP A 125 3.71 -15.18 11.73
CA ASP A 125 4.19 -16.28 10.87
C ASP A 125 5.57 -16.79 11.26
N LEU A 126 6.42 -15.91 11.81
CA LEU A 126 7.74 -16.23 12.36
C LEU A 126 7.69 -16.74 13.82
N ASP A 127 6.49 -16.92 14.38
CA ASP A 127 6.29 -17.31 15.79
C ASP A 127 7.02 -16.38 16.79
N MET A 128 7.07 -15.07 16.49
CA MET A 128 7.63 -14.07 17.39
C MET A 128 6.64 -13.67 18.49
N ASN A 129 7.15 -13.20 19.63
CA ASN A 129 6.32 -12.59 20.67
C ASN A 129 6.12 -11.10 20.34
N PHE A 130 5.16 -10.79 19.44
CA PHE A 130 4.90 -9.41 19.03
C PHE A 130 4.19 -8.63 20.15
N VAL A 131 4.89 -7.64 20.72
CA VAL A 131 4.41 -6.86 21.86
C VAL A 131 3.40 -5.82 21.40
N ASP A 132 3.85 -4.89 20.54
CA ASP A 132 3.03 -3.77 20.06
C ASP A 132 3.78 -3.00 18.94
N TYR A 133 3.20 -1.90 18.46
CA TYR A 133 3.81 -1.00 17.47
C TYR A 133 3.65 0.48 17.81
N LEU A 134 4.53 1.30 17.23
CA LEU A 134 4.34 2.75 17.12
C LEU A 134 4.30 3.17 15.66
N SER A 135 3.28 3.92 15.27
CA SER A 135 3.27 4.69 14.04
C SER A 135 3.35 6.17 14.35
N LEU A 136 4.42 6.82 13.90
CA LEU A 136 4.70 8.20 14.25
C LEU A 136 4.76 9.08 13.00
N HIS A 137 4.28 10.30 13.14
CA HIS A 137 4.48 11.32 12.13
C HIS A 137 5.97 11.65 12.01
N MET A 138 6.44 12.07 10.83
CA MET A 138 7.87 12.40 10.59
C MET A 138 8.44 13.49 11.51
N ASP A 139 7.58 14.32 12.12
CA ASP A 139 7.95 15.43 13.00
C ASP A 139 7.60 15.21 14.48
N ASP A 140 7.07 14.04 14.85
CA ASP A 140 6.63 13.79 16.23
C ASP A 140 7.79 13.86 17.24
N LEU A 141 9.02 13.55 16.83
CA LEU A 141 10.17 13.63 17.73
C LEU A 141 10.42 15.06 18.23
N GLU A 142 9.96 16.09 17.51
CA GLU A 142 10.06 17.49 17.91
C GLU A 142 9.12 17.84 19.08
N LYS A 143 8.06 17.06 19.29
CA LYS A 143 7.02 17.31 20.30
C LYS A 143 7.36 16.61 21.61
N GLU A 144 7.32 17.34 22.73
CA GLU A 144 7.64 16.77 24.05
C GLU A 144 6.66 15.68 24.47
N SER A 145 5.37 15.86 24.22
CA SER A 145 4.33 14.87 24.50
C SER A 145 4.59 13.56 23.77
N SER A 146 4.92 13.63 22.47
CA SER A 146 5.26 12.46 21.67
C SER A 146 6.54 11.78 22.16
N ARG A 147 7.57 12.53 22.58
CA ARG A 147 8.77 11.96 23.21
C ARG A 147 8.43 11.17 24.48
N LYS A 148 7.56 11.69 25.35
CA LYS A 148 7.11 10.97 26.56
C LYS A 148 6.39 9.66 26.20
N LEU A 149 5.51 9.69 25.20
CA LEU A 149 4.81 8.51 24.70
C LEU A 149 5.78 7.46 24.15
N ILE A 150 6.77 7.88 23.35
CA ILE A 150 7.81 6.99 22.80
C ILE A 150 8.56 6.30 23.94
N LEU A 151 8.97 7.03 24.96
CA LEU A 151 9.70 6.44 26.09
C LEU A 151 8.84 5.44 26.86
N ALA A 152 7.58 5.77 27.14
CA ALA A 152 6.65 4.86 27.81
C ALA A 152 6.43 3.56 27.02
N PHE A 153 6.29 3.66 25.70
CA PHE A 153 6.16 2.49 24.83
C PHE A 153 7.38 1.58 24.89
N TYR A 154 8.59 2.13 24.75
CA TYR A 154 9.81 1.32 24.75
C TYR A 154 10.14 0.76 26.14
N GLU A 155 9.81 1.48 27.21
CA GLU A 155 9.85 0.93 28.57
C GLU A 155 8.93 -0.29 28.70
N ASN A 156 7.70 -0.22 28.19
CA ASN A 156 6.79 -1.35 28.14
C ASN A 156 7.34 -2.53 27.31
N TYR A 157 7.93 -2.25 26.14
CA TYR A 157 8.59 -3.27 25.32
C TYR A 157 9.72 -3.98 26.08
N PHE A 158 10.62 -3.24 26.71
CA PHE A 158 11.72 -3.86 27.48
C PHE A 158 11.21 -4.62 28.71
N ASN A 159 10.16 -4.12 29.36
CA ASN A 159 9.51 -4.82 30.47
C ASN A 159 8.85 -6.13 30.02
N ALA A 160 8.27 -6.15 28.81
CA ALA A 160 7.71 -7.38 28.24
C ALA A 160 8.77 -8.47 28.06
N ILE A 161 9.98 -8.09 27.61
CA ILE A 161 11.12 -9.00 27.48
C ILE A 161 11.57 -9.51 28.85
N ASN A 162 11.84 -8.60 29.80
CA ASN A 162 12.36 -8.96 31.12
C ASN A 162 11.42 -9.90 31.89
N ASN A 163 10.12 -9.63 31.81
CA ASN A 163 9.10 -10.39 32.54
C ASN A 163 8.52 -11.55 31.73
N LYS A 164 9.01 -11.78 30.50
CA LYS A 164 8.53 -12.82 29.59
C LYS A 164 7.01 -12.79 29.43
N ILE A 165 6.47 -11.61 29.17
CA ILE A 165 5.02 -11.40 29.03
C ILE A 165 4.50 -12.19 27.82
N THR A 166 3.39 -12.91 28.02
CA THR A 166 2.70 -13.61 26.93
C THR A 166 2.06 -12.61 25.98
N THR A 167 2.30 -12.78 24.68
CA THR A 167 1.71 -11.95 23.63
C THR A 167 0.59 -12.69 22.90
N THR A 168 -0.37 -11.95 22.38
CA THR A 168 -1.47 -12.50 21.57
C THR A 168 -1.08 -12.53 20.10
N LYS A 169 -1.41 -13.61 19.40
CA LYS A 169 -1.33 -13.67 17.94
C LYS A 169 -2.53 -12.97 17.32
N ASN A 170 -2.28 -12.02 16.41
CA ASN A 170 -3.34 -11.25 15.75
C ASN A 170 -3.75 -11.87 14.41
N TYR A 171 -2.88 -12.69 13.81
CA TYR A 171 -3.06 -13.25 12.49
C TYR A 171 -2.87 -14.77 12.51
N SER A 172 -3.90 -15.48 12.02
CA SER A 172 -3.82 -16.93 11.80
C SER A 172 -2.86 -17.25 10.65
N LYS A 173 -2.19 -18.40 10.74
CA LYS A 173 -1.36 -18.94 9.65
C LYS A 173 -2.20 -19.10 8.38
N LEU A 174 -1.64 -18.70 7.25
CA LEU A 174 -2.29 -18.87 5.96
C LEU A 174 -2.35 -20.35 5.55
N SER A 175 -3.47 -20.75 4.97
CA SER A 175 -3.67 -22.07 4.38
C SER A 175 -4.00 -21.92 2.89
N HIS A 176 -3.23 -22.54 2.01
CA HIS A 176 -3.45 -22.51 0.57
C HIS A 176 -3.17 -23.88 -0.02
N ASN A 177 -4.23 -24.54 -0.49
CA ASN A 177 -4.17 -25.83 -1.18
C ASN A 177 -5.05 -25.71 -2.43
N PRO A 178 -4.59 -24.98 -3.46
CA PRO A 178 -5.39 -24.76 -4.64
C PRO A 178 -5.52 -26.06 -5.44
N ILE A 179 -6.63 -26.20 -6.17
CA ILE A 179 -6.72 -27.23 -7.19
C ILE A 179 -5.69 -26.93 -8.30
N ALA A 180 -5.18 -27.97 -8.97
CA ALA A 180 -4.39 -27.77 -10.18
C ALA A 180 -5.32 -27.21 -11.27
N TYR A 181 -5.20 -25.91 -11.53
CA TYR A 181 -6.12 -25.23 -12.42
C TYR A 181 -5.73 -25.51 -13.88
N LYS A 182 -6.67 -26.09 -14.62
CA LYS A 182 -6.61 -26.29 -16.06
C LYS A 182 -7.99 -25.99 -16.60
N SER A 183 -8.10 -24.91 -17.36
CA SER A 183 -9.40 -24.41 -17.82
C SER A 183 -10.15 -25.45 -18.66
N GLU A 184 -11.47 -25.47 -18.50
CA GLU A 184 -12.43 -26.18 -19.36
C GLU A 184 -13.32 -25.15 -20.11
N ALA A 185 -12.85 -23.90 -20.17
CA ALA A 185 -13.61 -22.76 -20.66
C ALA A 185 -14.12 -22.95 -22.09
N ASN A 186 -15.43 -22.77 -22.25
CA ASN A 186 -16.09 -22.61 -23.54
C ASN A 186 -16.96 -21.35 -23.49
N PHE A 187 -16.33 -20.19 -23.64
CA PHE A 187 -17.01 -18.89 -23.66
C PHE A 187 -16.91 -18.23 -25.03
N ASN A 188 -17.84 -17.31 -25.29
CA ASN A 188 -17.78 -16.46 -26.48
C ASN A 188 -16.55 -15.54 -26.41
N LYS A 189 -15.95 -15.28 -27.57
CA LYS A 189 -14.85 -14.32 -27.67
C LYS A 189 -15.35 -12.89 -27.42
N ILE A 190 -14.48 -12.08 -26.80
CA ILE A 190 -14.72 -10.69 -26.44
C ILE A 190 -13.90 -9.80 -27.39
N ASP A 191 -14.59 -8.85 -28.04
CA ASP A 191 -13.96 -7.79 -28.82
C ASP A 191 -13.40 -6.70 -27.87
N THR A 192 -12.13 -6.33 -28.04
CA THR A 192 -11.52 -5.26 -27.24
C THR A 192 -12.06 -3.87 -27.57
N SER A 193 -12.77 -3.72 -28.69
CA SER A 193 -13.37 -2.46 -29.15
C SER A 193 -12.34 -1.31 -29.22
N ASN A 194 -11.14 -1.62 -29.71
CA ASN A 194 -9.96 -0.73 -29.78
C ASN A 194 -9.39 -0.29 -28.42
N LYS A 195 -9.84 -0.85 -27.28
CA LYS A 195 -9.26 -0.57 -25.97
C LYS A 195 -7.93 -1.29 -25.79
N LYS A 196 -6.92 -0.57 -25.31
CA LYS A 196 -5.59 -1.15 -25.03
C LYS A 196 -5.60 -1.89 -23.70
N LEU A 197 -5.63 -3.22 -23.77
CA LEU A 197 -5.53 -4.11 -22.62
C LEU A 197 -4.09 -4.60 -22.44
N THR A 198 -3.53 -4.42 -21.24
CA THR A 198 -2.18 -4.92 -20.90
C THR A 198 -2.25 -5.77 -19.64
N LEU A 199 -1.71 -6.99 -19.73
CA LEU A 199 -1.44 -7.88 -18.60
C LEU A 199 0.00 -7.70 -18.14
N ILE A 200 0.21 -7.69 -16.83
CA ILE A 200 1.55 -7.58 -16.25
C ILE A 200 1.70 -8.67 -15.20
N THR A 201 2.80 -9.41 -15.27
CA THR A 201 3.13 -10.46 -14.30
C THR A 201 4.57 -10.34 -13.82
N ASP A 202 4.88 -10.89 -12.65
CA ASP A 202 6.25 -10.97 -12.12
C ASP A 202 6.86 -12.37 -12.22
N SER A 203 6.09 -13.38 -12.62
CA SER A 203 6.56 -14.75 -12.83
C SER A 203 5.49 -15.59 -13.53
N LEU A 204 5.92 -16.44 -14.47
CA LEU A 204 5.10 -17.49 -15.09
C LEU A 204 5.44 -18.89 -14.56
N GLU A 205 6.26 -19.00 -13.51
CA GLU A 205 6.70 -20.29 -12.95
C GLU A 205 5.57 -21.01 -12.18
N ASN A 206 4.62 -20.25 -11.61
CA ASN A 206 3.44 -20.84 -10.99
C ASN A 206 2.47 -21.27 -12.08
N SER A 207 2.23 -22.58 -12.18
CA SER A 207 1.37 -23.16 -13.22
C SER A 207 -0.06 -22.66 -13.15
N ASN A 208 -0.65 -22.51 -11.96
CA ASN A 208 -2.01 -21.98 -11.81
C ASN A 208 -2.10 -20.54 -12.31
N LEU A 209 -1.18 -19.66 -11.89
CA LEU A 209 -1.15 -18.27 -12.36
C LEU A 209 -0.97 -18.20 -13.88
N SER A 210 -0.02 -18.94 -14.43
CA SER A 210 0.21 -19.01 -15.88
C SER A 210 -1.04 -19.48 -16.62
N ASN A 211 -1.68 -20.55 -16.14
CA ASN A 211 -2.92 -21.07 -16.73
C ASN A 211 -4.08 -20.07 -16.64
N MET A 212 -4.23 -19.35 -15.52
CA MET A 212 -5.26 -18.28 -15.39
C MET A 212 -5.00 -17.12 -16.35
N ILE A 213 -3.74 -16.68 -16.50
CA ILE A 213 -3.36 -15.63 -17.46
C ILE A 213 -3.66 -16.07 -18.90
N ASN A 214 -3.26 -17.29 -19.27
CA ASN A 214 -3.49 -17.85 -20.60
C ASN A 214 -4.99 -17.98 -20.88
N THR A 215 -5.77 -18.46 -19.91
CA THR A 215 -7.22 -18.59 -20.04
C THR A 215 -7.89 -17.23 -20.20
N PHE A 216 -7.55 -16.26 -19.34
CA PHE A 216 -8.06 -14.90 -19.45
C PHE A 216 -7.74 -14.27 -20.83
N SER A 217 -6.50 -14.42 -21.30
CA SER A 217 -6.08 -13.92 -22.61
C SER A 217 -6.85 -14.60 -23.75
N SER A 218 -7.15 -15.89 -23.60
CA SER A 218 -7.90 -16.66 -24.59
C SER A 218 -9.36 -16.20 -24.77
N PHE A 219 -9.90 -15.36 -23.89
CA PHE A 219 -11.25 -14.83 -24.07
C PHE A 219 -11.35 -13.75 -25.13
N PHE A 220 -10.24 -13.14 -25.56
CA PHE A 220 -10.28 -12.03 -26.50
C PHE A 220 -10.12 -12.49 -27.95
N ILE A 221 -10.68 -11.70 -28.88
CA ILE A 221 -10.48 -11.86 -30.33
C ILE A 221 -9.03 -11.47 -30.69
N ASP A 222 -8.57 -10.36 -30.14
CA ASP A 222 -7.22 -9.84 -30.34
C ASP A 222 -6.22 -10.48 -29.38
N ASP A 223 -4.97 -10.57 -29.81
CA ASP A 223 -3.86 -10.94 -28.93
C ASP A 223 -3.65 -9.87 -27.86
N ILE A 224 -3.53 -10.31 -26.61
CA ILE A 224 -3.33 -9.41 -25.47
C ILE A 224 -1.85 -9.33 -25.14
N GLU A 225 -1.36 -8.11 -24.94
CA GLU A 225 0.01 -7.88 -24.50
C GLU A 225 0.21 -8.37 -23.06
N ILE A 226 1.09 -9.36 -22.88
CA ILE A 226 1.52 -9.86 -21.58
C ILE A 226 2.95 -9.40 -21.34
N ILE A 227 3.17 -8.68 -20.24
CA ILE A 227 4.48 -8.15 -19.86
C ILE A 227 4.97 -8.85 -18.61
N ASN A 228 6.13 -9.48 -18.68
CA ASN A 228 6.81 -10.07 -17.54
C ASN A 228 7.84 -9.10 -16.95
N LEU A 229 7.69 -8.73 -15.68
CA LEU A 229 8.58 -7.81 -14.97
C LEU A 229 10.02 -8.35 -14.82
N GLN A 230 10.23 -9.67 -14.96
CA GLN A 230 11.57 -10.26 -14.95
C GLN A 230 12.37 -9.93 -16.21
N GLU A 231 11.70 -9.61 -17.31
CA GLU A 231 12.31 -9.30 -18.61
C GLU A 231 12.68 -7.82 -18.75
N ILE A 232 12.35 -7.00 -17.75
CA ILE A 232 12.62 -5.57 -17.72
C ILE A 232 13.85 -5.32 -16.84
N ASP A 233 14.85 -4.61 -17.35
CA ASP A 233 15.96 -4.17 -16.50
C ASP A 233 15.48 -3.16 -15.46
N ILE A 234 15.36 -3.63 -14.21
CA ILE A 234 15.01 -2.82 -13.03
C ILE A 234 16.16 -2.95 -12.02
N LYS A 235 17.06 -1.96 -12.00
CA LYS A 235 18.32 -2.03 -11.24
C LYS A 235 18.20 -2.03 -9.72
N GLY A 236 17.03 -1.67 -9.19
CA GLY A 236 16.80 -1.60 -7.74
C GLY A 236 15.47 -0.98 -7.36
N GLY A 237 15.20 -0.95 -6.05
CA GLY A 237 14.02 -0.30 -5.45
C GLY A 237 14.15 1.22 -5.33
N CYS A 238 13.07 1.88 -4.92
CA CYS A 238 13.09 3.31 -4.61
C CYS A 238 14.09 3.60 -3.48
N LEU A 239 14.93 4.62 -3.66
CA LEU A 239 15.96 5.01 -2.67
C LEU A 239 15.46 6.05 -1.66
N GLY A 240 14.24 6.58 -1.85
CA GLY A 240 13.74 7.69 -1.03
C GLY A 240 14.55 8.98 -1.18
N CYS A 241 15.25 9.16 -2.30
CA CYS A 241 16.15 10.30 -2.50
C CYS A 241 15.44 11.64 -2.73
N ILE A 242 14.12 11.64 -2.94
CA ILE A 242 13.25 12.83 -3.13
C ILE A 242 13.56 13.66 -4.39
N LYS A 243 14.56 13.27 -5.22
CA LYS A 243 14.91 13.99 -6.46
C LYS A 243 13.71 14.21 -7.40
N CYS A 244 12.85 13.20 -7.56
CA CYS A 244 11.66 13.30 -8.40
C CYS A 244 10.62 14.31 -7.88
N GLY A 245 10.69 14.73 -6.61
CA GLY A 245 9.75 15.68 -6.00
C GLY A 245 9.73 17.05 -6.69
N TYR A 246 10.81 17.46 -7.34
CA TYR A 246 10.88 18.75 -8.02
C TYR A 246 10.16 18.76 -9.38
N ASN A 247 10.45 17.79 -10.24
CA ASN A 247 10.04 17.75 -11.66
C ASN A 247 9.88 16.33 -12.23
N TYR A 248 9.62 15.31 -11.40
CA TYR A 248 9.50 13.89 -11.79
C TYR A 248 10.79 13.22 -12.29
N GLU A 249 11.95 13.88 -12.17
CA GLU A 249 13.23 13.27 -12.55
C GLU A 249 13.75 12.32 -11.46
N CYS A 250 13.70 11.03 -11.75
CA CYS A 250 14.19 10.00 -10.84
C CYS A 250 15.71 9.81 -10.98
N VAL A 251 16.36 9.36 -9.90
CA VAL A 251 17.79 8.99 -9.92
C VAL A 251 18.11 7.84 -10.88
N TYR A 252 17.11 7.05 -11.26
CA TYR A 252 17.22 5.95 -12.23
C TYR A 252 16.95 6.38 -13.68
N THR A 253 16.63 7.65 -13.94
CA THR A 253 16.40 8.14 -15.31
C THR A 253 17.62 7.86 -16.19
N GLY A 254 17.39 7.18 -17.32
CA GLY A 254 18.44 6.77 -18.27
C GLY A 254 19.39 5.68 -17.76
N LYS A 255 19.09 5.04 -16.61
CA LYS A 255 19.96 4.01 -16.02
C LYS A 255 19.40 2.61 -16.13
N ASP A 256 18.09 2.48 -16.27
CA ASP A 256 17.38 1.21 -16.41
C ASP A 256 16.10 1.42 -17.24
N GLU A 257 15.36 0.34 -17.52
CA GLU A 257 14.24 0.36 -18.47
C GLU A 257 12.91 0.77 -17.84
N PHE A 258 12.81 0.74 -16.51
CA PHE A 258 11.54 0.86 -15.79
C PHE A 258 10.72 2.11 -16.18
N ILE A 259 11.35 3.28 -16.27
CA ILE A 259 10.64 4.54 -16.53
C ILE A 259 10.11 4.57 -17.97
N ALA A 260 10.92 4.10 -18.93
CA ALA A 260 10.51 4.02 -20.33
C ALA A 260 9.37 3.00 -20.50
N PHE A 261 9.51 1.81 -19.91
CA PHE A 261 8.45 0.80 -19.83
C PHE A 261 7.16 1.39 -19.26
N TYR A 262 7.23 2.04 -18.09
CA TYR A 262 6.04 2.57 -17.42
C TYR A 262 5.33 3.62 -18.28
N ASN A 263 6.08 4.54 -18.89
CA ASN A 263 5.50 5.59 -19.72
C ASN A 263 4.94 5.07 -21.05
N ASN A 264 5.57 4.04 -21.64
CA ASN A 264 5.18 3.55 -22.96
C ASN A 264 4.08 2.49 -22.89
N LYS A 265 4.03 1.70 -21.82
CA LYS A 265 3.08 0.60 -21.65
C LYS A 265 1.98 0.99 -20.68
N ILE A 266 2.32 1.16 -19.40
CA ILE A 266 1.34 1.38 -18.31
C ILE A 266 0.49 2.62 -18.52
N ARG A 267 1.10 3.76 -18.87
CA ARG A 267 0.34 5.01 -19.10
C ARG A 267 -0.55 4.95 -20.34
N ASN A 268 -0.22 4.11 -21.32
CA ASN A 268 -0.90 4.06 -22.61
C ASN A 268 -2.01 2.99 -22.67
N SER A 269 -2.10 2.09 -21.69
CA SER A 269 -3.20 1.11 -21.60
C SER A 269 -4.50 1.78 -21.15
N ASP A 270 -5.65 1.33 -21.63
CA ASP A 270 -6.96 1.70 -21.08
C ASP A 270 -7.35 0.79 -19.91
N ILE A 271 -6.89 -0.46 -19.98
CA ILE A 271 -7.17 -1.52 -19.03
C ILE A 271 -5.86 -2.19 -18.64
N ILE A 272 -5.64 -2.39 -17.34
CA ILE A 272 -4.45 -3.04 -16.82
C ILE A 272 -4.87 -4.18 -15.90
N ILE A 273 -4.33 -5.36 -16.14
CA ILE A 273 -4.54 -6.52 -15.27
C ILE A 273 -3.20 -6.87 -14.60
N PHE A 274 -3.15 -6.72 -13.28
CA PHE A 274 -1.99 -7.07 -12.47
C PHE A 274 -2.08 -8.53 -12.03
N CYS A 275 -1.10 -9.33 -12.42
CA CYS A 275 -1.07 -10.77 -12.19
C CYS A 275 0.09 -11.17 -11.29
N GLY A 276 -0.19 -11.82 -10.16
CA GLY A 276 0.89 -12.17 -9.24
C GLY A 276 0.57 -13.35 -8.35
N ASN A 277 1.62 -13.88 -7.74
CA ASN A 277 1.49 -14.90 -6.70
C ASN A 277 1.57 -14.24 -5.33
N ILE A 278 0.77 -14.72 -4.37
CA ILE A 278 1.00 -14.36 -2.98
C ILE A 278 2.33 -14.97 -2.53
N LYS A 279 3.22 -14.10 -2.06
CA LYS A 279 4.46 -14.42 -1.37
C LYS A 279 4.31 -13.87 0.04
N ASP A 280 4.45 -14.74 1.04
CA ASP A 280 4.12 -14.44 2.44
C ASP A 280 2.69 -13.90 2.61
N ARG A 281 2.52 -12.59 2.83
CA ARG A 281 1.23 -11.91 3.00
C ARG A 281 1.05 -10.72 2.05
N TYR A 282 1.81 -10.68 0.97
CA TYR A 282 1.75 -9.69 -0.10
C TYR A 282 1.98 -10.38 -1.46
N LEU A 283 2.18 -9.62 -2.53
CA LEU A 283 2.84 -10.14 -3.75
C LEU A 283 4.37 -10.21 -3.54
N SER A 284 5.11 -10.57 -4.59
CA SER A 284 6.57 -10.62 -4.53
C SER A 284 7.22 -9.25 -4.27
N SER A 285 8.47 -9.27 -3.86
CA SER A 285 9.34 -8.09 -3.76
C SER A 285 9.57 -7.43 -5.12
N LEU A 286 9.45 -8.17 -6.23
CA LEU A 286 9.48 -7.61 -7.59
C LEU A 286 8.22 -6.78 -7.87
N TRP A 287 7.04 -7.28 -7.49
CA TRP A 287 5.82 -6.48 -7.53
C TRP A 287 5.93 -5.24 -6.65
N LYS A 288 6.43 -5.41 -5.42
CA LYS A 288 6.63 -4.27 -4.53
C LYS A 288 7.62 -3.26 -5.11
N ARG A 289 8.66 -3.73 -5.79
CA ARG A 289 9.63 -2.90 -6.52
C ARG A 289 8.95 -2.14 -7.64
N PHE A 290 8.04 -2.75 -8.41
CA PHE A 290 7.24 -2.05 -9.41
C PHE A 290 6.43 -0.90 -8.80
N PHE A 291 5.67 -1.15 -7.73
CA PHE A 291 4.88 -0.10 -7.08
C PHE A 291 5.77 1.02 -6.52
N ASP A 292 6.86 0.69 -5.83
CA ASP A 292 7.80 1.69 -5.30
C ASP A 292 8.49 2.49 -6.38
N ARG A 293 8.86 1.84 -7.49
CA ARG A 293 9.53 2.50 -8.60
C ARG A 293 8.58 3.41 -9.37
N SER A 294 7.27 3.17 -9.33
CA SER A 294 6.25 4.09 -9.86
C SER A 294 6.24 5.47 -9.15
N PHE A 295 6.93 5.62 -8.01
CA PHE A 295 7.12 6.90 -7.30
C PHE A 295 7.92 7.96 -8.06
N PHE A 296 8.49 7.65 -9.22
CA PHE A 296 8.99 8.73 -10.08
C PHE A 296 7.85 9.70 -10.47
N ASN A 297 6.60 9.23 -10.43
CA ASN A 297 5.37 10.03 -10.57
C ASN A 297 4.95 10.75 -9.28
N THR A 298 5.77 10.65 -8.23
CA THR A 298 5.57 11.23 -6.90
C THR A 298 4.18 10.93 -6.35
N HIS A 299 3.55 11.86 -5.65
CA HIS A 299 2.22 11.67 -5.09
C HIS A 299 1.11 12.03 -6.10
N THR A 300 1.35 11.86 -7.41
CA THR A 300 0.37 12.21 -8.43
C THR A 300 -0.25 10.99 -9.11
N PRO A 301 -1.58 11.00 -9.35
CA PRO A 301 -2.23 9.98 -10.16
C PRO A 301 -1.61 9.87 -11.56
N SER A 302 -1.22 8.67 -11.96
CA SER A 302 -0.57 8.37 -13.24
C SER A 302 -1.38 7.43 -14.13
N ILE A 303 -2.38 6.74 -13.54
CA ILE A 303 -3.30 5.83 -14.22
C ILE A 303 -4.77 6.25 -14.08
N THR A 304 -5.02 7.56 -13.93
CA THR A 304 -6.38 8.15 -13.86
C THR A 304 -7.27 7.64 -14.98
N GLY A 305 -8.50 7.26 -14.66
CA GLY A 305 -9.51 6.87 -15.64
C GLY A 305 -9.41 5.41 -16.13
N LYS A 306 -8.35 4.67 -15.77
CA LYS A 306 -8.13 3.30 -16.24
C LYS A 306 -8.95 2.27 -15.47
N GLN A 307 -9.23 1.15 -16.13
CA GLN A 307 -9.85 -0.03 -15.49
C GLN A 307 -8.77 -1.00 -15.03
N ILE A 308 -8.81 -1.39 -13.77
CA ILE A 308 -7.76 -2.18 -13.14
C ILE A 308 -8.33 -3.48 -12.58
N GLY A 309 -7.78 -4.61 -13.00
CA GLY A 309 -8.12 -5.93 -12.50
C GLY A 309 -6.92 -6.64 -11.89
N PHE A 310 -7.19 -7.68 -11.10
CA PHE A 310 -6.15 -8.51 -10.50
C PHE A 310 -6.44 -9.99 -10.72
N ILE A 311 -5.42 -10.75 -11.12
CA ILE A 311 -5.43 -12.22 -11.15
C ILE A 311 -4.34 -12.69 -10.20
N ILE A 312 -4.72 -13.30 -9.08
CA ILE A 312 -3.79 -13.63 -7.99
C ILE A 312 -3.84 -15.12 -7.70
N SER A 313 -2.73 -15.84 -7.83
CA SER A 313 -2.64 -17.20 -7.26
C SER A 313 -2.21 -17.09 -5.80
N GLY A 314 -3.00 -17.64 -4.88
CA GLY A 314 -2.75 -17.57 -3.45
C GLY A 314 -3.97 -17.25 -2.58
N PRO A 315 -3.84 -17.34 -1.25
CA PRO A 315 -4.94 -17.22 -0.30
C PRO A 315 -5.40 -15.77 -0.04
N LEU A 316 -5.79 -15.03 -1.08
CA LEU A 316 -6.17 -13.61 -1.02
C LEU A 316 -7.35 -13.31 -0.08
N THR A 317 -8.34 -14.20 0.01
CA THR A 317 -9.47 -14.02 0.94
C THR A 317 -9.05 -14.02 2.42
N GLN A 318 -7.93 -14.66 2.74
CA GLN A 318 -7.34 -14.69 4.09
C GLN A 318 -6.46 -13.46 4.40
N ILE A 319 -6.25 -12.56 3.43
CA ILE A 319 -5.39 -11.38 3.54
C ILE A 319 -6.18 -10.10 3.22
N PRO A 320 -7.17 -9.71 4.05
CA PRO A 320 -7.96 -8.50 3.82
C PRO A 320 -7.10 -7.23 3.74
N ASN A 321 -5.96 -7.20 4.45
CA ASN A 321 -5.00 -6.10 4.39
C ASN A 321 -4.46 -5.87 2.97
N LEU A 322 -4.22 -6.94 2.19
CA LEU A 322 -3.73 -6.83 0.81
C LEU A 322 -4.80 -6.28 -0.13
N LYS A 323 -6.05 -6.74 -0.01
CA LYS A 323 -7.18 -6.17 -0.75
C LYS A 323 -7.33 -4.68 -0.48
N GLN A 324 -7.28 -4.28 0.80
CA GLN A 324 -7.35 -2.87 1.20
C GLN A 324 -6.21 -2.02 0.63
N ILE A 325 -4.99 -2.55 0.59
CA ILE A 325 -3.84 -1.89 -0.04
C ILE A 325 -4.13 -1.60 -1.52
N PHE A 326 -4.58 -2.61 -2.27
CA PHE A 326 -4.87 -2.43 -3.69
C PHE A 326 -6.07 -1.51 -3.93
N GLU A 327 -7.17 -1.68 -3.19
CA GLU A 327 -8.32 -0.78 -3.26
C GLU A 327 -7.93 0.67 -3.01
N SER A 328 -7.12 0.93 -1.99
CA SER A 328 -6.64 2.28 -1.71
C SER A 328 -5.74 2.80 -2.82
N TYR A 329 -4.78 2.00 -3.28
CA TYR A 329 -3.87 2.42 -4.34
C TYR A 329 -4.65 2.82 -5.61
N ILE A 330 -5.64 2.02 -6.01
CA ILE A 330 -6.46 2.30 -7.20
C ILE A 330 -7.34 3.54 -7.02
N GLN A 331 -7.98 3.70 -5.85
CA GLN A 331 -8.77 4.91 -5.56
C GLN A 331 -7.89 6.17 -5.52
N TRP A 332 -6.70 6.09 -4.93
CA TRP A 332 -5.74 7.20 -4.88
C TRP A 332 -5.24 7.58 -6.29
N GLN A 333 -5.05 6.60 -7.15
CA GLN A 333 -4.71 6.81 -8.57
C GLN A 333 -5.88 7.32 -9.42
N ARG A 334 -7.08 7.54 -8.84
CA ARG A 334 -8.30 7.93 -9.57
C ARG A 334 -8.66 6.99 -10.71
N ALA A 335 -8.39 5.70 -10.51
CA ALA A 335 -8.71 4.62 -11.41
C ALA A 335 -9.89 3.79 -10.86
N ASN A 336 -10.43 2.90 -11.68
CA ASN A 336 -11.49 1.99 -11.26
C ASN A 336 -10.94 0.59 -10.99
N LEU A 337 -11.24 0.05 -9.82
CA LEU A 337 -10.99 -1.35 -9.51
C LEU A 337 -12.17 -2.18 -10.03
N VAL A 338 -11.90 -3.05 -11.00
CA VAL A 338 -12.90 -3.90 -11.65
C VAL A 338 -13.23 -5.10 -10.77
N ASP A 339 -12.24 -5.95 -10.49
CA ASP A 339 -12.40 -7.15 -9.66
C ASP A 339 -11.05 -7.78 -9.26
N PHE A 340 -11.11 -8.73 -8.34
CA PHE A 340 -10.02 -9.66 -8.02
C PHE A 340 -10.45 -11.09 -8.38
N VAL A 341 -9.61 -11.83 -9.09
CA VAL A 341 -9.80 -13.27 -9.35
C VAL A 341 -8.66 -14.06 -8.73
N THR A 342 -8.97 -15.22 -8.15
CA THR A 342 -8.03 -16.04 -7.38
C THR A 342 -8.24 -17.54 -7.62
N ASP A 343 -7.20 -18.34 -7.35
CA ASP A 343 -7.23 -19.81 -7.44
C ASP A 343 -7.59 -20.51 -6.10
N GLU A 344 -8.12 -19.75 -5.13
CA GLU A 344 -8.57 -20.29 -3.83
C GLU A 344 -9.79 -21.20 -3.91
N TYR A 345 -10.50 -21.20 -5.04
CA TYR A 345 -11.75 -21.95 -5.20
C TYR A 345 -11.50 -23.42 -5.48
N SER A 346 -12.46 -24.26 -5.09
CA SER A 346 -12.40 -25.72 -5.29
C SER A 346 -12.94 -26.17 -6.66
N SER A 347 -13.42 -25.24 -7.49
CA SER A 347 -14.04 -25.52 -8.79
C SER A 347 -13.36 -24.77 -9.92
N ILE A 348 -12.91 -25.50 -10.95
CA ILE A 348 -12.33 -24.93 -12.18
C ILE A 348 -13.35 -24.02 -12.87
N ASN A 349 -14.60 -24.47 -12.98
CA ASN A 349 -15.69 -23.70 -13.58
C ASN A 349 -15.96 -22.38 -12.85
N GLU A 350 -15.76 -22.33 -11.54
CA GLU A 350 -15.92 -21.09 -10.78
C GLU A 350 -14.81 -20.08 -11.12
N ILE A 351 -13.56 -20.55 -11.20
CA ILE A 351 -12.41 -19.72 -11.62
C ILE A 351 -12.60 -19.22 -13.05
N ASP A 352 -12.98 -20.11 -13.98
CA ASP A 352 -13.27 -19.79 -15.38
C ASP A 352 -14.34 -18.69 -15.52
N ASN A 353 -15.47 -18.84 -14.81
CA ASN A 353 -16.55 -17.85 -14.81
C ASN A 353 -16.10 -16.50 -14.24
N GLN A 354 -15.27 -16.49 -13.18
CA GLN A 354 -14.75 -15.26 -12.60
C GLN A 354 -13.75 -14.56 -13.53
N LEU A 355 -12.85 -15.29 -14.18
CA LEU A 355 -11.94 -14.73 -15.19
C LEU A 355 -12.72 -14.12 -16.35
N TYR A 356 -13.74 -14.82 -16.86
CA TYR A 356 -14.58 -14.32 -17.96
C TYR A 356 -15.39 -13.08 -17.55
N ALA A 357 -15.92 -13.07 -16.33
CA ALA A 357 -16.60 -11.91 -15.76
C ALA A 357 -15.67 -10.71 -15.60
N LEU A 358 -14.44 -10.91 -15.12
CA LEU A 358 -13.42 -9.86 -15.05
C LEU A 358 -13.15 -9.28 -16.44
N ALA A 359 -12.91 -10.13 -17.44
CA ALA A 359 -12.63 -9.73 -18.83
C ALA A 359 -13.79 -8.87 -19.40
N SER A 360 -15.01 -9.38 -19.30
CA SER A 360 -16.21 -8.72 -19.81
C SER A 360 -16.48 -7.38 -19.10
N LYS A 361 -16.40 -7.35 -17.77
CA LYS A 361 -16.59 -6.12 -16.98
C LYS A 361 -15.54 -5.08 -17.31
N ALA A 362 -14.26 -5.48 -17.46
CA ALA A 362 -13.18 -4.53 -17.72
C ALA A 362 -13.39 -3.76 -19.04
N ILE A 363 -13.82 -4.45 -20.09
CA ILE A 363 -14.18 -3.82 -21.38
C ILE A 363 -15.40 -2.91 -21.21
N ASN A 364 -16.50 -3.43 -20.67
CA ASN A 364 -17.75 -2.68 -20.54
C ASN A 364 -17.58 -1.39 -19.73
N LEU A 365 -16.86 -1.44 -18.61
CA LEU A 365 -16.61 -0.28 -17.77
C LEU A 365 -15.63 0.70 -18.43
N SER A 366 -14.67 0.21 -19.23
CA SER A 366 -13.77 1.07 -20.01
C SER A 366 -14.51 1.81 -21.12
N LEU A 367 -15.45 1.16 -21.81
CA LEU A 367 -16.30 1.77 -22.83
C LEU A 367 -17.24 2.82 -22.21
N ALA A 368 -17.77 2.55 -21.02
CA ALA A 368 -18.62 3.48 -20.28
C ALA A 368 -17.85 4.63 -19.60
N ASN A 369 -16.51 4.66 -19.67
CA ASN A 369 -15.65 5.56 -18.89
C ASN A 369 -16.01 5.57 -17.40
N PHE A 370 -16.39 4.41 -16.87
CA PHE A 370 -16.92 4.28 -15.51
C PHE A 370 -15.78 4.32 -14.48
N ILE A 371 -15.94 5.16 -13.46
CA ILE A 371 -15.08 5.20 -12.28
C ILE A 371 -15.95 5.12 -11.03
N LYS A 372 -15.74 4.09 -10.21
CA LYS A 372 -16.44 3.96 -8.93
C LYS A 372 -16.05 5.12 -7.99
N PRO A 373 -17.01 5.72 -7.26
CA PRO A 373 -16.69 6.75 -6.28
C PRO A 373 -15.73 6.25 -5.19
N SER A 374 -14.79 7.11 -4.79
CA SER A 374 -13.85 6.81 -3.71
C SER A 374 -14.56 6.61 -2.38
N THR A 375 -14.10 5.63 -1.62
CA THR A 375 -14.52 5.34 -0.24
C THR A 375 -13.68 6.13 0.77
N PHE A 376 -13.78 5.80 2.06
CA PHE A 376 -12.88 6.33 3.09
C PHE A 376 -11.41 6.18 2.72
N LEU A 377 -11.02 5.07 2.07
CA LEU A 377 -9.62 4.81 1.71
C LEU A 377 -9.07 5.90 0.78
N GLY A 378 -9.77 6.16 -0.33
CA GLY A 378 -9.39 7.21 -1.29
C GLY A 378 -9.61 8.62 -0.76
N VAL A 379 -10.76 8.90 -0.12
CA VAL A 379 -11.10 10.25 0.39
C VAL A 379 -10.17 10.66 1.54
N GLY A 380 -9.98 9.79 2.53
CA GLY A 380 -9.11 10.04 3.68
C GLY A 380 -7.66 10.19 3.25
N GLY A 381 -7.16 9.26 2.43
CA GLY A 381 -5.79 9.33 1.91
C GLY A 381 -5.51 10.58 1.08
N THR A 382 -6.44 10.98 0.22
CA THR A 382 -6.33 12.22 -0.58
C THR A 382 -6.28 13.46 0.30
N LYS A 383 -7.07 13.52 1.39
CA LYS A 383 -7.08 14.67 2.30
C LYS A 383 -5.77 14.83 3.06
N ILE A 384 -5.17 13.73 3.54
CA ILE A 384 -3.86 13.76 4.20
C ILE A 384 -2.81 14.35 3.26
N PHE A 385 -2.68 13.80 2.05
CA PHE A 385 -1.73 14.33 1.08
C PHE A 385 -2.05 15.75 0.64
N ARG A 386 -3.32 16.10 0.42
CA ARG A 386 -3.73 17.45 0.04
C ARG A 386 -3.22 18.47 1.06
N ASP A 387 -3.43 18.20 2.35
CA ASP A 387 -3.08 19.11 3.43
C ASP A 387 -1.55 19.20 3.57
N ASP A 388 -0.82 18.08 3.53
CA ASP A 388 0.64 18.07 3.63
C ASP A 388 1.35 18.69 2.42
N ILE A 389 0.91 18.40 1.20
CA ILE A 389 1.46 18.97 -0.04
C ILE A 389 1.14 20.47 -0.14
N TYR A 390 0.00 20.92 0.38
CA TYR A 390 -0.29 22.36 0.49
C TYR A 390 0.62 23.04 1.53
N GLY A 391 0.92 22.33 2.63
CA GLY A 391 1.75 22.78 3.73
C GLY A 391 3.23 22.37 3.63
N LYS A 392 3.69 21.55 4.58
CA LYS A 392 5.12 21.29 4.83
C LYS A 392 5.83 20.57 3.68
N LEU A 393 5.11 19.75 2.91
CA LEU A 393 5.67 18.98 1.80
C LEU A 393 5.70 19.75 0.48
N ARG A 394 5.18 20.99 0.42
CA ARG A 394 5.16 21.80 -0.80
C ARG A 394 6.55 22.02 -1.41
N PHE A 395 7.52 22.38 -0.57
CA PHE A 395 8.90 22.67 -1.01
C PHE A 395 9.61 21.43 -1.58
N PRO A 396 9.66 20.28 -0.86
CA PRO A 396 10.31 19.09 -1.39
C PRO A 396 9.53 18.43 -2.55
N PHE A 397 8.23 18.70 -2.68
CA PHE A 397 7.36 18.10 -3.69
C PHE A 397 6.63 19.15 -4.56
N LEU A 398 7.40 20.01 -5.23
CA LEU A 398 6.86 21.04 -6.10
C LEU A 398 6.08 20.48 -7.30
N ALA A 399 6.48 19.32 -7.82
CA ALA A 399 5.77 18.60 -8.87
C ALA A 399 4.34 18.24 -8.44
N ASP A 400 4.20 17.70 -7.22
CA ASP A 400 2.90 17.35 -6.63
C ASP A 400 2.02 18.59 -6.46
N TYR A 401 2.57 19.67 -5.91
CA TYR A 401 1.82 20.91 -5.71
C TYR A 401 1.23 21.45 -7.03
N LYS A 402 2.04 21.47 -8.10
CA LYS A 402 1.59 21.91 -9.43
C LYS A 402 0.49 21.00 -9.98
N ALA A 403 0.66 19.69 -9.86
CA ALA A 403 -0.35 18.72 -10.30
C ALA A 403 -1.65 18.82 -9.50
N TYR A 404 -1.58 18.94 -8.18
CA TYR A 404 -2.76 19.05 -7.31
C TYR A 404 -3.57 20.30 -7.62
N LYS A 405 -2.90 21.42 -7.93
CA LYS A 405 -3.56 22.64 -8.42
C LYS A 405 -4.29 22.39 -9.75
N LYS A 406 -3.65 21.73 -10.71
CA LYS A 406 -4.25 21.40 -12.02
C LYS A 406 -5.44 20.44 -11.90
N LEU A 407 -5.35 19.47 -10.98
CA LEU A 407 -6.34 18.44 -10.74
C LEU A 407 -7.50 18.87 -9.83
N GLY A 408 -7.50 20.12 -9.35
CA GLY A 408 -8.51 20.63 -8.42
C GLY A 408 -8.51 19.95 -7.05
N ILE A 409 -7.39 19.36 -6.63
CA ILE A 409 -7.29 18.63 -5.35
C ILE A 409 -7.35 19.56 -4.14
N PHE A 410 -6.99 20.84 -4.29
CA PHE A 410 -7.06 21.84 -3.21
C PHE A 410 -8.51 22.35 -2.97
N ASP A 411 -9.42 21.41 -2.74
CA ASP A 411 -10.87 21.60 -2.57
C ASP A 411 -11.28 21.90 -1.10
N PHE A 412 -10.56 22.83 -0.46
CA PHE A 412 -10.80 23.14 0.94
C PHE A 412 -12.21 23.70 1.19
N SER A 413 -12.99 23.02 2.05
CA SER A 413 -14.37 23.40 2.37
C SER A 413 -14.49 24.82 2.94
N HIS A 414 -13.47 25.30 3.66
CA HIS A 414 -13.41 26.66 4.20
C HIS A 414 -13.11 27.73 3.15
N ASN A 415 -12.85 27.40 1.87
CA ASN A 415 -12.65 28.41 0.84
C ASN A 415 -13.95 28.85 0.16
N SER A 416 -15.07 28.17 0.39
CA SER A 416 -16.37 28.58 -0.12
C SER A 416 -16.96 29.73 0.69
N LEU A 417 -16.85 30.95 0.15
CA LEU A 417 -17.45 32.16 0.72
C LEU A 417 -18.97 31.99 0.92
N LYS A 418 -19.65 31.33 -0.03
CA LYS A 418 -21.07 31.00 0.04
C LYS A 418 -21.40 30.19 1.30
N TYR A 419 -20.67 29.10 1.56
CA TYR A 419 -20.92 28.27 2.74
C TYR A 419 -20.59 29.02 4.04
N LYS A 420 -19.52 29.83 4.07
CA LYS A 420 -19.19 30.66 5.25
C LYS A 420 -20.31 31.64 5.61
N ILE A 421 -20.84 32.36 4.64
CA ILE A 421 -21.93 33.33 4.84
C ILE A 421 -23.18 32.58 5.32
N MET A 422 -23.55 31.51 4.63
CA MET A 422 -24.74 30.72 4.93
C MET A 422 -24.68 30.10 6.34
N SER A 423 -23.55 29.49 6.71
CA SER A 423 -23.33 28.94 8.05
C SER A 423 -23.39 30.02 9.13
N THR A 424 -22.81 31.20 8.89
CA THR A 424 -22.89 32.33 9.84
C THR A 424 -24.32 32.79 10.05
N ILE A 425 -25.10 32.97 8.98
CA ILE A 425 -26.52 33.36 9.06
C ILE A 425 -27.31 32.33 9.87
N PHE A 426 -27.17 31.03 9.55
CA PHE A 426 -27.87 29.98 10.28
C PHE A 426 -27.47 29.91 11.75
N LEU A 427 -26.18 30.08 12.07
CA LEU A 427 -25.72 30.14 13.45
C LEU A 427 -26.38 31.31 14.21
N ILE A 428 -26.48 32.49 13.62
CA ILE A 428 -27.18 33.64 14.22
C ILE A 428 -28.67 33.34 14.41
N MET A 429 -29.35 32.79 13.39
CA MET A 429 -30.76 32.41 13.46
C MET A 429 -31.04 31.41 14.60
N THR A 430 -30.15 30.44 14.80
CA THR A 430 -30.31 29.42 15.86
C THR A 430 -30.11 29.95 17.28
N LYS A 431 -29.64 31.21 17.45
CA LYS A 431 -29.62 31.88 18.76
C LYS A 431 -31.03 32.27 19.23
N PHE A 432 -32.00 32.39 18.33
CA PHE A 432 -33.37 32.73 18.66
C PHE A 432 -34.19 31.45 18.92
N PRO A 433 -34.73 31.23 20.15
CA PRO A 433 -35.35 29.95 20.52
C PRO A 433 -36.49 29.49 19.62
N LYS A 434 -37.37 30.41 19.19
CA LYS A 434 -38.49 30.09 18.27
C LYS A 434 -37.99 29.60 16.92
N ILE A 435 -37.00 30.29 16.35
CA ILE A 435 -36.40 29.97 15.04
C ILE A 435 -35.60 28.65 15.14
N LYS A 436 -34.82 28.47 16.20
CA LYS A 436 -34.11 27.22 16.47
C LYS A 436 -35.08 26.04 16.51
N ASN A 437 -36.16 26.16 17.29
CA ASN A 437 -37.13 25.08 17.43
C ASN A 437 -37.79 24.75 16.10
N GLU A 438 -38.17 25.74 15.30
CA GLU A 438 -38.73 25.53 13.97
C GLU A 438 -37.74 24.85 13.01
N ILE A 439 -36.50 25.35 12.97
CA ILE A 439 -35.44 24.79 12.12
C ILE A 439 -35.20 23.32 12.45
N TYR A 440 -34.92 23.01 13.72
CA TYR A 440 -34.53 21.66 14.14
C TYR A 440 -35.69 20.67 14.17
N SER A 441 -36.92 21.13 14.41
CA SER A 441 -38.08 20.24 14.46
C SER A 441 -38.68 19.98 13.09
N ASN A 442 -38.75 21.00 12.22
CA ASN A 442 -39.56 20.95 11.01
C ASN A 442 -38.78 21.14 9.71
N GLN A 443 -37.71 21.95 9.69
CA GLN A 443 -37.09 22.39 8.42
C GLN A 443 -35.83 21.62 8.02
N ILE A 444 -35.05 21.08 8.96
CA ILE A 444 -33.80 20.37 8.65
C ILE A 444 -34.06 19.16 7.76
N LYS A 445 -34.99 18.27 8.14
CA LYS A 445 -35.22 17.02 7.39
C LYS A 445 -35.72 17.27 5.95
N PRO A 446 -36.76 18.10 5.72
CA PRO A 446 -37.19 18.42 4.35
C PRO A 446 -36.14 19.18 3.56
N GLY A 447 -35.43 20.13 4.19
CA GLY A 447 -34.39 20.93 3.53
C GLY A 447 -33.20 20.09 3.05
N MET A 448 -32.79 19.06 3.82
CA MET A 448 -31.70 18.15 3.44
C MET A 448 -31.99 17.37 2.15
N ILE A 449 -33.26 17.03 1.90
CA ILE A 449 -33.65 16.19 0.76
C ILE A 449 -34.28 16.98 -0.39
N GLN A 450 -34.56 18.27 -0.23
CA GLN A 450 -35.34 19.05 -1.20
C GLN A 450 -34.77 18.98 -2.63
N ASN A 451 -33.47 19.27 -2.77
CA ASN A 451 -32.81 19.21 -4.08
C ASN A 451 -32.71 17.76 -4.61
N LEU A 452 -32.51 16.79 -3.71
CA LEU A 452 -32.46 15.38 -4.09
C LEU A 452 -33.82 14.89 -4.60
N LYS A 453 -34.91 15.28 -3.94
CA LYS A 453 -36.29 15.00 -4.36
C LYS A 453 -36.58 15.64 -5.72
N LYS A 454 -36.20 16.90 -5.90
CA LYS A 454 -36.38 17.59 -7.18
C LYS A 454 -35.73 16.83 -8.34
N ILE A 455 -34.49 16.36 -8.15
CA ILE A 455 -33.78 15.56 -9.16
C ILE A 455 -34.43 14.17 -9.31
N ALA A 456 -34.87 13.55 -8.22
CA ALA A 456 -35.51 12.23 -8.28
C ALA A 456 -36.88 12.25 -8.96
N GLU A 457 -37.63 13.35 -8.83
CA GLU A 457 -38.96 13.55 -9.41
C GLU A 457 -38.88 14.03 -10.87
N ASP A 458 -37.85 14.80 -11.23
CA ASP A 458 -37.55 15.20 -12.61
C ASP A 458 -36.07 14.90 -12.96
N PRO A 459 -35.78 13.67 -13.43
CA PRO A 459 -34.41 13.22 -13.72
C PRO A 459 -33.70 13.94 -14.88
N ASN A 460 -34.38 14.85 -15.59
CA ASN A 460 -33.83 15.57 -16.74
C ASN A 460 -33.36 17.01 -16.40
N ILE A 461 -33.48 17.44 -15.14
CA ILE A 461 -32.91 18.69 -14.59
C ILE A 461 -31.45 18.48 -14.22
#